data_AF-A0AA86JK51-F1
#
_entry.id   AF-A0AA86JK51-F1
#
_cell.length_a   1.000
_cell.length_b   1.000
_cell.length_c   1.000
_cell.angle_alpha   90.00
_cell.angle_beta   90.00
_cell.angle_gamma   90.00
#
_symmetry.space_group_name_H-M   'P 1'
#
loop_
_entity.id
_entity.type
_entity.pdbx_description
1 polymer ?
#
loop_
_entity_poly.entity_id
_entity_poly.type
_entity_poly.pdbx_seq_one_letter_code
_entity_poly.pdbx_strand_id
1 'polypeptide(L)'
;MLQIQHYMAVTGYERAYIAVLIGSNTFKYTVVDKDEELILMIIQIEKQFWDCVVSDIPPEVDGSESCTNMLNSLYALYKKGKSIILPNGAQELIEEYNKNKEQESYYTEKKNECINKLNSLMEDNEVATINNLTITWKSSVSERIDTKELKEEQPEIYNKYLKKINMRRFMIK
;
A
#
# COMPACT_ATOMS: atom_id res chain seq x y z
N MET A 1 -11.49 4.00 -16.32
CA MET A 1 -11.04 4.99 -17.32
C MET A 1 -9.94 4.41 -18.21
N LEU A 2 -8.82 3.94 -17.65
CA LEU A 2 -7.67 3.40 -18.40
C LEU A 2 -8.03 2.33 -19.45
N GLN A 3 -8.78 1.30 -19.08
CA GLN A 3 -9.17 0.22 -20.00
C GLN A 3 -9.91 0.72 -21.26
N ILE A 4 -10.76 1.73 -21.10
CA ILE A 4 -11.56 2.28 -22.21
C ILE A 4 -10.68 3.11 -23.13
N GLN A 5 -9.75 3.89 -22.55
CA GLN A 5 -8.75 4.62 -23.32
C GLN A 5 -7.85 3.66 -24.12
N HIS A 6 -7.41 2.55 -23.51
CA HIS A 6 -6.67 1.51 -24.23
C HIS A 6 -7.48 0.88 -25.37
N TYR A 7 -8.77 0.57 -25.16
CA TYR A 7 -9.63 0.08 -26.25
C TYR A 7 -9.77 1.09 -27.38
N MET A 8 -9.91 2.38 -27.08
CA MET A 8 -9.93 3.43 -28.09
C MET A 8 -8.59 3.54 -28.83
N ALA A 9 -7.46 3.33 -28.15
CA ALA A 9 -6.14 3.27 -28.78
C ALA A 9 -6.02 2.10 -29.78
N VAL A 10 -6.54 0.91 -29.44
CA VAL A 10 -6.49 -0.28 -30.30
C VAL A 10 -7.47 -0.19 -31.48
N THR A 11 -8.67 0.33 -31.23
CA THR A 11 -9.76 0.36 -32.23
C THR A 11 -9.76 1.61 -33.11
N GLY A 12 -9.08 2.68 -32.69
CA GLY A 12 -9.08 3.97 -33.39
C GLY A 12 -10.36 4.79 -33.20
N TYR A 13 -11.21 4.45 -32.23
CA TYR A 13 -12.42 5.23 -31.94
C TYR A 13 -12.11 6.47 -31.10
N GLU A 14 -12.80 7.58 -31.40
CA GLU A 14 -12.62 8.88 -30.72
C GLU A 14 -13.47 9.02 -29.44
N ARG A 15 -14.43 8.11 -29.22
CA ARG A 15 -15.36 8.16 -28.10
C ARG A 15 -15.90 6.78 -27.75
N ALA A 16 -16.09 6.55 -26.46
CA ALA A 16 -16.75 5.36 -25.92
C ALA A 16 -17.95 5.72 -25.04
N TYR A 17 -18.94 4.82 -25.01
CA TYR A 17 -20.13 4.94 -24.17
C TYR A 17 -20.09 3.84 -23.12
N ILE A 18 -20.05 4.23 -21.83
CA ILE A 18 -20.17 3.30 -20.71
C ILE A 18 -21.62 3.27 -20.29
N ALA A 19 -22.29 2.15 -20.50
CA ALA A 19 -23.67 1.96 -20.09
C ALA A 19 -23.75 1.09 -18.82
N VAL A 20 -24.55 1.50 -17.84
CA VAL A 20 -24.78 0.77 -16.60
C VAL A 20 -26.28 0.62 -16.34
N LEU A 21 -26.69 -0.55 -15.85
CA LEU A 21 -28.05 -0.81 -15.43
C LEU A 21 -28.06 -1.03 -13.91
N ILE A 22 -28.66 -0.10 -13.17
CA ILE A 22 -28.75 -0.14 -11.71
C ILE A 22 -30.12 -0.73 -11.36
N GLY A 23 -30.13 -1.79 -10.53
CA GLY A 23 -31.37 -2.41 -10.04
C GLY A 23 -32.26 -2.99 -11.14
N SER A 24 -31.69 -3.34 -12.30
CA SER A 24 -32.40 -3.91 -13.47
C SER A 24 -33.48 -3.00 -14.09
N ASN A 25 -33.62 -1.76 -13.63
CA ASN A 25 -34.67 -0.84 -14.10
C ASN A 25 -34.16 0.59 -14.39
N THR A 26 -32.95 0.93 -13.93
CA THR A 26 -32.41 2.28 -14.08
C THR A 26 -31.20 2.25 -14.99
N PHE A 27 -31.41 2.59 -16.26
CA PHE A 27 -30.34 2.72 -17.23
C PHE A 27 -29.66 4.10 -17.11
N LYS A 28 -28.34 4.10 -16.98
CA LYS A 28 -27.51 5.30 -17.08
C LYS A 28 -26.37 5.05 -18.03
N TYR A 29 -25.88 6.09 -18.68
CA TYR A 29 -24.65 6.01 -19.43
C TYR A 29 -23.80 7.25 -19.21
N THR A 30 -22.50 7.07 -19.38
CA THR A 30 -21.50 8.13 -19.39
C THR A 30 -20.72 8.04 -20.68
N VAL A 31 -20.41 9.20 -21.26
CA VAL A 31 -19.57 9.32 -22.43
C VAL A 31 -18.13 9.56 -21.98
N VAL A 32 -17.19 8.88 -22.60
CA VAL A 32 -15.76 9.09 -22.42
C VAL A 32 -15.16 9.43 -23.77
N ASP A 33 -14.59 10.62 -23.87
CA ASP A 33 -13.82 11.02 -25.04
C ASP A 33 -12.39 10.48 -24.95
N LYS A 34 -11.78 10.28 -26.11
CA LYS A 34 -10.39 9.88 -26.23
C LYS A 34 -9.47 10.92 -25.58
N ASP A 35 -8.55 10.44 -24.76
CA ASP A 35 -7.51 11.22 -24.12
C ASP A 35 -6.17 10.74 -24.63
N GLU A 36 -5.62 11.47 -25.62
CA GLU A 36 -4.38 11.08 -26.30
C GLU A 36 -3.18 11.09 -25.34
N GLU A 37 -3.14 12.02 -24.38
CA GLU A 37 -2.06 12.07 -23.39
C GLU A 37 -2.08 10.81 -22.52
N LEU A 38 -3.26 10.45 -22.03
CA LEU A 38 -3.45 9.25 -21.22
C LEU A 38 -3.16 7.97 -22.01
N ILE A 39 -3.57 7.91 -23.29
CA ILE A 39 -3.26 6.78 -24.19
C ILE A 39 -1.76 6.63 -24.39
N LEU A 40 -1.04 7.73 -24.64
CA LEU A 40 0.42 7.70 -24.80
C LEU A 40 1.11 7.18 -23.54
N MET A 41 0.66 7.62 -22.35
CA MET A 41 1.17 7.10 -21.07
C MET A 41 0.92 5.61 -20.91
N ILE A 42 -0.29 5.13 -21.25
CA ILE A 42 -0.64 3.70 -21.19
C ILE A 42 0.27 2.88 -22.10
N ILE A 43 0.39 3.27 -23.38
CA ILE A 43 1.20 2.56 -24.37
C ILE A 43 2.68 2.52 -23.95
N GLN A 44 3.20 3.61 -23.37
CA GLN A 44 4.58 3.65 -22.89
C GLN A 44 4.83 2.63 -21.77
N ILE A 45 3.92 2.54 -20.79
CA ILE A 45 4.02 1.59 -19.68
C ILE A 45 3.87 0.15 -20.20
N GLU A 46 2.92 -0.09 -21.08
CA GLU A 46 2.69 -1.40 -21.70
C GLU A 46 3.90 -1.87 -22.50
N LYS A 47 4.55 -0.95 -23.23
CA LYS A 47 5.79 -1.25 -23.94
C LYS A 47 6.91 -1.66 -22.99
N GLN A 48 7.14 -0.89 -21.91
CA GLN A 48 8.15 -1.22 -20.91
C GLN A 48 7.89 -2.60 -20.29
N PHE A 49 6.63 -2.90 -19.96
CA PHE A 49 6.22 -4.21 -19.48
C PHE A 49 6.50 -5.30 -20.51
N TRP A 50 6.10 -5.10 -21.77
CA TRP A 50 6.29 -6.09 -22.84
C TRP A 50 7.77 -6.35 -23.14
N ASP A 51 8.61 -5.31 -23.09
CA ASP A 51 10.06 -5.43 -23.25
C ASP A 51 10.65 -6.35 -22.15
N CYS A 52 10.17 -6.24 -20.90
CA CYS A 52 10.57 -7.15 -19.81
C CYS A 52 10.11 -8.60 -20.10
N VAL A 53 8.89 -8.78 -20.59
CA VAL A 53 8.34 -10.10 -20.94
C VAL A 53 9.15 -10.76 -22.07
N VAL A 54 9.46 -10.02 -23.13
CA VAL A 54 10.20 -10.55 -24.29
C VAL A 54 11.66 -10.85 -23.95
N SER A 55 12.29 -10.02 -23.12
CA SER A 55 13.69 -10.21 -22.71
C SER A 55 13.88 -11.23 -21.59
N ASP A 56 12.79 -11.65 -20.92
CA ASP A 56 12.83 -12.47 -19.70
C ASP A 56 13.69 -11.82 -18.59
N ILE A 57 13.75 -10.49 -18.59
CA ILE A 57 14.44 -9.70 -17.58
C ILE A 57 13.36 -9.06 -16.69
N PRO A 58 13.33 -9.35 -15.38
CA PRO A 58 12.36 -8.74 -14.49
C PRO A 58 12.59 -7.22 -14.40
N PRO A 59 11.53 -6.43 -14.18
CA PRO A 59 11.67 -5.00 -13.94
C PRO A 59 12.51 -4.73 -12.69
N GLU A 60 13.06 -3.51 -12.60
CA GLU A 60 13.84 -3.09 -11.43
C GLU A 60 12.99 -3.13 -10.15
N VAL A 61 13.65 -3.43 -9.02
CA VAL A 61 13.01 -3.41 -7.71
C VAL A 61 12.71 -1.98 -7.30
N ASP A 62 11.47 -1.73 -6.89
CA ASP A 62 11.02 -0.41 -6.45
C ASP A 62 10.43 -0.44 -5.03
N GLY A 63 10.03 0.74 -4.53
CA GLY A 63 9.39 0.92 -3.23
C GLY A 63 7.89 0.59 -3.20
N SER A 64 7.34 -0.03 -4.24
CA SER A 64 5.91 -0.32 -4.32
C SER A 64 5.51 -1.50 -3.41
N GLU A 65 4.23 -1.51 -3.02
CA GLU A 65 3.67 -2.66 -2.29
C GLU A 65 3.69 -3.93 -3.15
N SER A 66 3.53 -3.80 -4.47
CA SER A 66 3.59 -4.92 -5.42
C SER A 66 4.97 -5.58 -5.43
N CYS A 67 6.05 -4.80 -5.50
CA CYS A 67 7.43 -5.30 -5.41
C CYS A 67 7.69 -5.97 -4.06
N THR A 68 7.23 -5.37 -2.96
CA THR A 68 7.33 -5.95 -1.62
C THR A 68 6.63 -7.32 -1.53
N ASN A 69 5.41 -7.42 -2.05
CA ASN A 69 4.63 -8.65 -2.07
C ASN A 69 5.28 -9.73 -2.96
N MET A 70 5.80 -9.33 -4.13
CA MET A 70 6.53 -10.21 -5.03
C MET A 70 7.77 -10.79 -4.35
N LEU A 71 8.62 -9.94 -3.74
CA LEU A 71 9.84 -10.38 -3.05
C LEU A 71 9.53 -11.31 -1.87
N ASN A 72 8.49 -10.99 -1.09
CA ASN A 72 8.03 -11.83 0.01
C ASN A 72 7.50 -13.19 -0.46
N SER A 73 6.87 -13.24 -1.64
CA SER A 73 6.41 -14.49 -2.26
C SER A 73 7.57 -15.33 -2.81
N LEU A 74 8.43 -14.72 -3.63
CA LEU A 74 9.58 -15.39 -4.26
C LEU A 74 10.57 -15.92 -3.23
N TYR A 75 10.78 -15.18 -2.15
CA TYR A 75 11.78 -15.49 -1.14
C TYR A 75 11.18 -15.83 0.22
N ALA A 76 9.96 -16.35 0.30
CA ALA A 76 9.20 -16.57 1.54
C ALA A 76 9.94 -17.34 2.65
N LEU A 77 10.77 -18.33 2.30
CA LEU A 77 11.52 -19.15 3.26
C LEU A 77 13.01 -18.83 3.22
N TYR A 78 13.60 -18.62 4.40
CA TYR A 78 15.05 -18.48 4.51
C TYR A 78 15.73 -19.84 4.49
N LYS A 79 16.97 -19.90 3.97
CA LYS A 79 17.80 -21.10 4.01
C LYS A 79 18.64 -21.07 5.29
N LYS A 80 18.28 -21.87 6.29
CA LYS A 80 18.97 -21.93 7.58
C LYS A 80 20.47 -22.20 7.38
N GLY A 81 21.31 -21.42 8.07
CA GLY A 81 22.78 -21.56 8.01
C GLY A 81 23.45 -20.99 6.75
N LYS A 82 22.70 -20.36 5.83
CA LYS A 82 23.30 -19.66 4.69
C LYS A 82 23.48 -18.18 4.98
N SER A 83 24.65 -17.65 4.64
CA SER A 83 24.97 -16.23 4.62
C SER A 83 25.72 -15.88 3.34
N ILE A 84 25.65 -14.61 2.95
CA ILE A 84 26.43 -14.04 1.86
C ILE A 84 27.04 -12.73 2.33
N ILE A 85 28.11 -12.30 1.69
CA ILE A 85 28.62 -10.93 1.81
C ILE A 85 27.96 -10.13 0.68
N LEU A 86 27.34 -9.00 1.03
CA LEU A 86 26.71 -8.13 0.04
C LEU A 86 27.78 -7.38 -0.78
N PRO A 87 27.48 -7.01 -2.03
CA PRO A 87 28.39 -6.21 -2.85
C PRO A 87 28.57 -4.80 -2.27
N ASN A 88 29.67 -4.12 -2.63
CA ASN A 88 30.02 -2.81 -2.06
C ASN A 88 28.91 -1.74 -2.21
N GLY A 89 28.14 -1.76 -3.30
CA GLY A 89 27.03 -0.84 -3.51
C GLY A 89 25.88 -0.99 -2.49
N ALA A 90 25.82 -2.09 -1.74
CA ALA A 90 24.80 -2.26 -0.69
C ALA A 90 25.01 -1.31 0.49
N GLN A 91 26.22 -0.80 0.71
CA GLN A 91 26.51 0.17 1.76
C GLN A 91 25.73 1.47 1.55
N GLU A 92 25.69 1.98 0.33
CA GLU A 92 24.95 3.20 -0.03
C GLU A 92 23.44 3.04 0.24
N LEU A 93 22.88 1.87 -0.07
CA LEU A 93 21.47 1.55 0.21
C LEU A 93 21.16 1.54 1.71
N ILE A 94 22.09 1.06 2.54
CA ILE A 94 21.93 1.05 4.01
C ILE A 94 21.97 2.47 4.56
N GLU A 95 22.88 3.30 4.06
CA GLU A 95 23.00 4.71 4.44
C GLU A 95 21.74 5.51 4.06
N GLU A 96 21.24 5.32 2.84
CA GLU A 96 19.99 5.92 2.39
C GLU A 96 18.79 5.46 3.23
N TYR A 97 18.70 4.16 3.53
CA TYR A 97 17.66 3.62 4.41
C TYR A 97 17.67 4.30 5.79
N ASN A 98 18.85 4.42 6.42
CA ASN A 98 18.96 5.02 7.75
C ASN A 98 18.59 6.50 7.72
N LYS A 99 19.03 7.24 6.70
CA LYS A 99 18.65 8.65 6.51
C LYS A 99 17.14 8.81 6.36
N ASN A 100 16.49 7.98 5.54
CA ASN A 100 15.05 8.02 5.34
C ASN A 100 14.27 7.65 6.61
N LYS A 101 14.77 6.69 7.38
CA LYS A 101 14.21 6.32 8.69
C LYS A 101 14.28 7.45 9.70
N GLU A 102 15.38 8.20 9.74
CA GLU A 102 15.52 9.39 10.58
C GLU A 102 14.52 10.48 10.18
N GLN A 103 14.37 10.72 8.88
CA GLN A 103 13.39 11.67 8.36
C GLN A 103 11.95 11.25 8.70
N GLU A 104 11.61 9.97 8.53
CA GLU A 104 10.30 9.42 8.90
C GLU A 104 10.00 9.66 10.39
N SER A 105 10.99 9.39 11.26
CA SER A 105 10.87 9.65 12.69
C SER A 105 10.63 11.15 12.98
N TYR A 106 11.40 12.03 12.35
CA TYR A 106 11.29 13.47 12.51
C TYR A 106 9.90 14.00 12.08
N TYR A 107 9.42 13.61 10.90
CA TYR A 107 8.11 14.03 10.41
C TYR A 107 6.96 13.42 11.21
N THR A 108 7.14 12.20 11.72
CA THR A 108 6.18 11.58 12.65
C THR A 108 6.07 12.37 13.94
N GLU A 109 7.20 12.79 14.52
CA GLU A 109 7.22 13.63 15.71
C GLU A 109 6.54 14.98 15.46
N LYS A 110 6.84 15.64 14.34
CA LYS A 110 6.20 16.91 13.97
C LYS A 110 4.70 16.79 13.75
N LYS A 111 4.25 15.72 13.09
CA LYS A 111 2.82 15.42 12.94
C LYS A 111 2.15 15.23 14.31
N ASN A 112 2.77 14.47 15.21
CA ASN A 112 2.25 14.24 16.57
C ASN A 112 2.24 15.52 17.40
N GLU A 113 3.24 16.40 17.25
CA GLU A 113 3.27 17.72 17.87
C GLU A 113 2.03 18.55 17.45
N CYS A 114 1.68 18.55 16.16
CA CYS A 114 0.47 19.21 15.66
C CYS A 114 -0.81 18.57 16.20
N ILE A 115 -0.90 17.24 16.22
CA ILE A 115 -2.06 16.51 16.79
C ILE A 115 -2.24 16.89 18.26
N ASN A 116 -1.17 16.87 19.05
CA ASN A 116 -1.22 17.21 20.47
C ASN A 116 -1.63 18.67 20.71
N LYS A 117 -1.12 19.61 19.88
CA LYS A 117 -1.55 21.02 19.92
C LYS A 117 -3.04 21.17 19.62
N LEU A 118 -3.57 20.45 18.62
CA LEU A 118 -4.99 20.47 18.29
C LEU A 118 -5.83 19.85 19.41
N ASN A 119 -5.43 18.68 19.91
CA ASN A 119 -6.09 18.02 21.05
C ASN A 119 -6.11 18.91 22.30
N SER A 120 -5.03 19.66 22.57
CA SER A 120 -4.97 20.63 23.65
C SER A 120 -5.94 21.80 23.48
N LEU A 121 -6.32 22.16 22.25
CA LEU A 121 -7.35 23.16 21.97
C LEU A 121 -8.76 22.57 22.04
N MET A 122 -8.90 21.27 21.74
CA MET A 122 -10.18 20.55 21.82
C MET A 122 -10.57 20.21 23.25
N GLU A 123 -9.60 19.97 24.13
CA GLU A 123 -9.83 19.55 25.53
C GLU A 123 -10.84 18.37 25.58
N ASP A 124 -11.94 18.52 26.31
CA ASP A 124 -12.96 17.48 26.47
C ASP A 124 -13.97 17.42 25.29
N ASN A 125 -13.80 18.26 24.27
CA ASN A 125 -14.73 18.33 23.13
C ASN A 125 -14.43 17.25 22.09
N GLU A 126 -15.46 16.50 21.72
CA GLU A 126 -15.34 15.42 20.73
C GLU A 126 -15.13 15.89 19.29
N VAL A 127 -15.55 17.12 18.97
CA VAL A 127 -15.54 17.67 17.61
C VAL A 127 -15.12 19.14 17.65
N ALA A 128 -14.23 19.54 16.74
CA ALA A 128 -13.88 20.93 16.48
C ALA A 128 -14.02 21.25 14.99
N THR A 129 -14.44 22.48 14.68
CA THR A 129 -14.62 22.95 13.31
C THR A 129 -13.83 24.23 13.08
N ILE A 130 -13.08 24.30 11.99
CA ILE A 130 -12.38 25.51 11.55
C ILE A 130 -12.52 25.64 10.04
N ASN A 131 -13.08 26.76 9.58
CA ASN A 131 -13.44 26.98 8.17
C ASN A 131 -14.29 25.80 7.63
N ASN A 132 -13.78 25.08 6.61
CA ASN A 132 -14.44 23.93 5.99
C ASN A 132 -13.87 22.58 6.48
N LEU A 133 -13.14 22.56 7.61
CA LEU A 133 -12.54 21.35 8.18
C LEU A 133 -13.23 20.95 9.48
N THR A 134 -13.44 19.65 9.64
CA THR A 134 -13.96 19.04 10.87
C THR A 134 -12.92 18.08 11.43
N ILE A 135 -12.58 18.27 12.69
CA ILE A 135 -11.64 17.43 13.45
C ILE A 135 -12.46 16.68 14.49
N THR A 136 -12.21 15.38 14.63
CA THR A 136 -12.90 14.52 15.59
C THR A 136 -11.88 13.80 16.46
N TRP A 137 -12.05 13.90 17.78
CA TRP A 137 -11.23 13.21 18.77
C TRP A 137 -12.14 12.63 19.84
N LYS A 138 -12.42 11.33 19.73
CA LYS A 138 -13.36 10.60 20.60
C LYS A 138 -12.65 9.48 21.33
N SER A 139 -13.07 9.20 22.56
CA SER A 139 -12.71 7.96 23.23
C SER A 139 -13.27 6.78 22.44
N SER A 140 -12.46 5.73 22.27
CA SER A 140 -12.91 4.47 21.67
C SER A 140 -12.50 3.34 22.60
N VAL A 141 -13.44 2.41 22.83
CA VAL A 141 -13.20 1.18 23.58
C VAL A 141 -12.96 0.08 22.56
N SER A 142 -11.77 -0.52 22.59
CA SER A 142 -11.46 -1.73 21.82
C SER A 142 -11.35 -2.89 22.78
N GLU A 143 -12.24 -3.85 22.65
CA GLU A 143 -12.13 -5.13 23.35
C GLU A 143 -11.17 -6.02 22.57
N ARG A 144 -10.19 -6.58 23.29
CA ARG A 144 -9.23 -7.54 22.74
C ARG A 144 -9.11 -8.69 23.72
N ILE A 145 -9.00 -9.90 23.19
CA ILE A 145 -8.71 -11.08 23.99
C ILE A 145 -7.31 -10.94 24.55
N ASP A 146 -7.13 -11.13 25.86
CA ASP A 146 -5.80 -11.26 26.44
C ASP A 146 -5.21 -12.61 26.01
N THR A 147 -4.47 -12.57 24.92
CA THR A 147 -3.84 -13.76 24.35
C THR A 147 -2.80 -14.41 25.26
N LYS A 148 -2.23 -13.68 26.23
CA LYS A 148 -1.25 -14.24 27.17
C LYS A 148 -1.99 -15.01 28.26
N GLU A 149 -2.97 -14.38 28.89
CA GLU A 149 -3.79 -15.01 29.93
C GLU A 149 -4.55 -16.21 29.36
N LEU A 150 -5.15 -16.10 28.16
CA LEU A 150 -5.80 -17.22 27.48
C LEU A 150 -4.84 -18.39 27.24
N LYS A 151 -3.57 -18.12 26.92
CA LYS A 151 -2.56 -19.16 26.71
C LYS A 151 -2.16 -19.85 28.02
N GLU A 152 -2.16 -19.13 29.13
CA GLU A 152 -1.83 -19.64 30.45
C GLU A 152 -3.00 -20.43 31.06
N GLU A 153 -4.23 -19.91 30.99
CA GLU A 153 -5.41 -20.52 31.60
C GLU A 153 -6.07 -21.59 30.72
N GLN A 154 -6.14 -21.38 29.41
CA GLN A 154 -6.84 -22.25 28.46
C GLN A 154 -5.97 -22.58 27.23
N PRO A 155 -4.82 -23.26 27.42
CA PRO A 155 -3.86 -23.55 26.35
C PRO A 155 -4.46 -24.39 25.22
N GLU A 156 -5.43 -25.27 25.50
CA GLU A 156 -6.10 -26.07 24.47
C GLU A 156 -6.87 -25.19 23.48
N ILE A 157 -7.63 -24.21 23.98
CA ILE A 157 -8.37 -23.25 23.16
C ILE A 157 -7.38 -22.38 22.39
N TYR A 158 -6.36 -21.85 23.05
CA TYR A 158 -5.32 -21.06 22.39
C TYR A 158 -4.69 -21.81 21.21
N ASN A 159 -4.28 -23.06 21.43
CA ASN A 159 -3.64 -23.87 20.39
C ASN A 159 -4.61 -24.24 19.25
N LYS A 160 -5.90 -24.45 19.54
CA LYS A 160 -6.94 -24.72 18.53
C LYS A 160 -7.09 -23.59 17.52
N TYR A 161 -6.93 -22.33 17.94
CA TYR A 161 -7.08 -21.16 17.08
C TYR A 161 -5.73 -20.56 16.62
N LEU A 162 -4.61 -21.18 16.96
CA LEU A 162 -3.29 -20.69 16.60
C LEU A 162 -3.01 -20.90 15.10
N LYS A 163 -3.01 -19.82 14.33
CA LYS A 163 -2.59 -19.83 12.93
C LYS A 163 -1.11 -19.42 12.81
N LYS A 164 -0.28 -20.34 12.31
CA LYS A 164 1.12 -20.01 11.97
C LYS A 164 1.17 -19.28 10.64
N ILE A 165 1.69 -18.06 10.64
CA ILE A 165 1.97 -17.28 9.44
C ILE A 165 3.48 -17.13 9.35
N ASN A 166 4.07 -17.57 8.24
CA ASN A 166 5.49 -17.40 7.99
C ASN A 166 5.70 -16.04 7.29
N MET A 167 6.51 -15.17 7.89
CA MET A 167 6.88 -13.88 7.32
C MET A 167 8.40 -13.69 7.47
N ARG A 168 9.06 -13.20 6.42
CA ARG A 168 10.46 -12.77 6.53
C ARG A 168 10.49 -11.35 7.06
N ARG A 169 11.17 -11.19 8.18
CA ARG A 169 11.36 -9.88 8.79
C ARG A 169 12.65 -9.25 8.28
N PHE A 170 12.54 -8.05 7.74
CA PHE A 170 13.68 -7.19 7.46
C PHE A 170 14.15 -6.48 8.74
N MET A 171 15.46 -6.42 8.95
CA MET A 171 16.06 -5.72 10.09
C MET A 171 17.51 -5.38 9.75
N ILE A 172 17.88 -4.11 9.96
CA ILE A 172 19.27 -3.67 10.04
C ILE A 172 19.62 -3.54 11.52
N LYS A 173 20.79 -4.04 11.92
CA LYS A 173 21.30 -3.98 13.29
C LYS A 173 22.39 -2.94 13.41
#